data_AF-D7TR19-F1
#
_entry.id   AF-D7TR19-F1
#
_cell.length_a   1.000
_cell.length_b   1.000
_cell.length_c   1.000
_cell.angle_alpha   90.00
_cell.angle_beta   90.00
_cell.angle_gamma   90.00
#
_symmetry.space_group_name_H-M   'P 1'
#
loop_
_entity.id
_entity.type
_entity.pdbx_description
1 polymer ?
#
loop_
_entity_poly.entity_id
_entity_poly.type
_entity_poly.pdbx_seq_one_letter_code
_entity_poly.pdbx_strand_id
1 'polypeptide(L)' 'MNVLRSCAKVPSFKRVIVTSSMTSVAFNGKPLAPDVLVDESWFSDPVFCEKSSYGICFQRR' A
#
# COMPACT_ATOMS: atom_id res chain seq x y z
N MET A 1 3.43 7.71 -10.97
CA MET A 1 4.84 7.57 -10.52
C MET A 1 5.55 6.61 -11.48
N ASN A 2 6.45 7.09 -12.33
CA ASN A 2 7.00 6.31 -13.47
C ASN A 2 8.32 5.59 -13.17
N VAL A 3 8.79 5.62 -11.92
CA VAL A 3 10.11 5.09 -11.55
C VAL A 3 10.21 3.58 -11.79
N LEU A 4 9.14 2.81 -11.54
CA LEU A 4 9.10 1.37 -11.84
C LEU A 4 9.25 1.07 -13.34
N ARG A 5 8.66 1.90 -14.22
CA ARG A 5 8.81 1.75 -15.66
C ARG A 5 10.22 2.08 -16.12
N SER A 6 10.91 3.01 -15.46
CA SER A 6 12.31 3.30 -15.73
C SER A 6 13.24 2.20 -15.22
N CYS A 7 12.96 1.62 -14.05
CA CYS A 7 13.69 0.47 -13.52
C CYS A 7 13.52 -0.78 -14.40
N ALA A 8 12.35 -0.98 -15.02
CA ALA A 8 12.10 -2.12 -15.92
C ALA A 8 12.86 -2.05 -17.26
N LYS A 9 13.24 -0.84 -17.71
CA LYS A 9 13.97 -0.64 -18.98
C LYS A 9 15.45 -0.99 -18.89
N VAL A 10 16.00 -1.09 -17.69
CA VAL A 10 17.43 -1.32 -17.48
C VAL A 10 17.62 -2.77 -17.00
N PRO A 11 18.22 -3.64 -17.82
CA PRO A 11 18.35 -5.07 -17.51
C PRO A 11 19.32 -5.38 -16.34
N SER A 12 20.01 -4.38 -15.79
CA SER A 12 20.91 -4.56 -14.64
C SER A 12 20.19 -4.58 -13.28
N PHE A 13 18.95 -4.09 -13.21
CA PHE A 13 18.18 -4.13 -11.97
C PHE A 13 17.65 -5.53 -11.71
N LYS A 14 18.26 -6.24 -10.75
CA LYS A 14 17.86 -7.60 -10.35
C LYS A 14 16.63 -7.63 -9.43
N ARG A 15 16.39 -6.56 -8.67
CA ARG A 15 15.29 -6.46 -7.70
C ARG A 15 14.97 -5.01 -7.42
N VAL A 16 13.69 -4.68 -7.28
CA VAL A 16 13.20 -3.38 -6.81
C VAL A 16 12.48 -3.60 -5.48
N ILE A 17 12.88 -2.87 -4.44
CA ILE A 17 12.23 -2.88 -3.14
C ILE A 17 11.43 -1.58 -3.03
N VAL A 18 10.12 -1.72 -2.84
CA VAL A 18 9.23 -0.58 -2.64
C VAL A 18 8.92 -0.51 -1.16
N THR A 19 9.31 0.59 -0.51
CA THR A 19 8.94 0.85 0.88
C THR A 19 7.50 1.32 0.92
N SER A 20 6.60 0.41 1.29
CA SER A 20 5.21 0.75 1.63
C SER A 20 5.08 1.07 3.13
N SER A 21 3.93 1.60 3.52
CA SER A 21 3.59 1.91 4.91
C SER A 21 2.46 1.01 5.40
N MET A 22 2.37 0.78 6.71
CA MET A 22 1.27 0.06 7.39
C MET A 22 -0.10 0.67 7.09
N THR A 23 -0.13 1.97 6.79
CA THR A 23 -1.34 2.69 6.35
C THR A 23 -1.93 2.14 5.04
N SER A 24 -1.16 1.36 4.27
CA SER A 24 -1.60 0.74 3.02
C SER A 24 -2.38 -0.57 3.22
N VAL A 25 -2.34 -1.11 4.44
CA VAL A 25 -2.92 -2.41 4.82
C VAL A 25 -4.06 -2.23 5.84
N ALA A 26 -3.86 -1.35 6.82
CA ALA A 26 -4.76 -1.23 7.97
C ALA A 26 -6.03 -0.38 7.73
N PHE A 27 -6.09 0.41 6.65
CA PHE A 27 -7.17 1.40 6.43
C PHE A 27 -8.21 0.92 5.42
N ASN A 28 -8.88 -0.19 5.72
CA ASN A 28 -9.93 -0.78 4.89
C ASN A 28 -11.36 -0.52 5.42
N GLY A 29 -11.52 0.42 6.37
CA GLY A 29 -12.81 0.73 7.00
C GLY A 29 -13.39 -0.35 7.90
N LYS A 30 -12.72 -1.50 8.08
CA LYS A 30 -13.14 -2.54 9.02
C LYS A 30 -12.69 -2.16 10.44
N PRO A 31 -13.54 -2.37 11.46
CA PRO A 31 -13.14 -2.16 12.84
C PRO A 31 -12.02 -3.14 13.20
N LEU A 32 -10.88 -2.61 13.64
CA LEU A 32 -9.77 -3.38 14.19
C LEU A 32 -10.17 -3.87 15.59
N ALA A 33 -10.97 -4.95 15.65
CA ALA A 33 -11.23 -5.64 16.90
C ALA A 33 -9.95 -6.38 17.35
N PRO A 34 -9.74 -6.60 18.66
CA PRO A 34 -8.51 -7.21 19.18
C PRO A 34 -8.22 -8.63 18.65
N ASP A 35 -9.22 -9.34 18.13
CA ASP A 35 -9.07 -10.66 17.51
C ASP A 35 -8.78 -10.62 16.00
N VAL A 36 -8.63 -9.43 15.41
CA VAL A 36 -8.41 -9.28 13.97
C VAL A 36 -6.93 -9.41 13.66
N LEU A 37 -6.58 -10.51 12.99
CA LEU A 37 -5.27 -10.70 12.39
C LEU A 37 -5.18 -9.87 11.09
N VAL A 38 -4.33 -8.84 11.11
CA VAL A 38 -4.00 -8.08 9.90
C VAL A 38 -2.89 -8.81 9.16
N ASP A 39 -3.17 -9.25 7.94
CA ASP A 39 -2.21 -9.91 7.06
C ASP A 39 -1.96 -9.09 5.78
N GLU A 40 -0.98 -9.52 5.00
CA GLU A 40 -0.60 -8.86 3.74
C GLU A 40 -1.69 -8.90 2.65
N SER A 41 -2.76 -9.68 2.86
CA SER A 41 -3.93 -9.70 1.98
C SER A 41 -4.87 -8.50 2.19
N TRP A 42 -4.68 -7.74 3.27
CA TRP A 42 -5.47 -6.55 3.54
C TRP A 42 -4.97 -5.37 2.74
N PHE A 43 -5.90 -4.70 2.07
CA PHE A 43 -5.64 -3.50 1.29
C PHE A 43 -6.52 -2.37 1.77
N SER A 44 -5.92 -1.19 1.90
CA SER A 44 -6.67 0.01 2.25
C SER A 44 -7.58 0.45 1.11
N ASP A 45 -8.78 0.90 1.47
CA ASP A 45 -9.76 1.40 0.52
C ASP A 45 -9.46 2.87 0.18
N PRO A 46 -9.40 3.23 -1.12
CA PRO A 46 -9.05 4.59 -1.54
C PRO A 46 -10.03 5.64 -1.00
N VAL A 47 -11.33 5.31 -1.00
CA VAL A 47 -12.41 6.20 -0.56
C VAL A 47 -12.36 6.45 0.95
N PHE A 48 -11.92 5.45 1.72
CA PHE A 48 -11.70 5.60 3.16
C PHE A 48 -10.41 6.41 3.42
N CYS A 49 -9.37 6.15 2.63
CA CYS A 49 -8.10 6.85 2.79
C CYS A 49 -8.17 8.34 2.46
N GLU A 50 -8.90 8.73 1.41
CA GLU A 50 -9.14 10.14 1.06
C GLU A 50 -9.95 10.88 2.14
N LYS A 51 -10.81 10.15 2.89
CA LYS A 51 -11.58 10.71 4.00
C LYS A 51 -10.78 10.79 5.30
N SER A 52 -9.81 9.91 5.50
CA SER A 52 -8.91 9.98 6.63
C SER A 52 -7.89 11.10 6.43
N SER A 53 -7.67 11.96 7.43
CA SER A 53 -6.71 13.08 7.33
C SER A 53 -5.25 12.67 7.10
N TYR A 54 -4.96 11.37 7.06
CA TYR A 54 -3.68 10.80 6.67
C TYR A 54 -3.74 10.46 5.17
N GLY A 55 -3.52 11.45 4.30
CA GLY A 55 -3.64 11.35 2.84
C GLY A 55 -2.60 10.44 2.14
N ILE A 56 -2.22 9.32 2.75
CA ILE A 56 -1.21 8.38 2.27
C ILE A 56 -1.64 6.94 2.60
N CYS A 57 -2.43 6.34 1.71
CA CYS A 57 -2.53 4.89 1.57
C CYS A 57 -1.97 4.52 0.22
N PHE A 58 -0.92 3.71 0.21
CA PHE A 58 -0.31 3.25 -1.02
C PHE A 58 -1.19 2.16 -1.61
N GLN A 59 -1.92 2.46 -2.68
CA GLN A 59 -2.72 1.43 -3.37
C GLN A 59 -1.82 0.53 -4.22
N ARG A 60 -2.05 -0.78 -4.15
CA ARG A 60 -1.70 -1.71 -5.24
C ARG A 60 -2.69 -1.46 -6.39
N ARG A 61 -2.29 -0.65 -7.38
CA ARG A 61 -2.91 -0.63 -8.72
C ARG A 61 -2.07 -1.43 -9.69
#